data_AF-A0A1S3DI02-F1
#
_entry.id   AF-A0A1S3DI02-F1
#
_cell.length_a   1.000
_cell.length_b   1.000
_cell.length_c   1.000
_cell.angle_alpha   90.00
_cell.angle_beta   90.00
_cell.angle_gamma   90.00
#
_symmetry.space_group_name_H-M   'P 1'
#
loop_
_entity.id
_entity.type
_entity.pdbx_description
1 polymer ?
#
loop_
_entity_poly.entity_id
_entity_poly.type
_entity_poly.pdbx_seq_one_letter_code
_entity_poly.pdbx_strand_id
1 'polypeptide(L)'
;MKKKWDLSGRDEDKREYREANKESTKAVAIAKAKELEEVYKELETPEGEKKIYRIAKARDLASKDLTHIRQVKNCDGLVLRDENAVKTRWREYFNTLLNEENPREAVEEREPNQGIVREIERSDVKLAPSSMKNGKATGPDGIPIEAWKSLGEDGVDLLWRMLKRVFEEATRMQ
;
A
#
# COMPACT_ATOMS: atom_id res chain seq x y z
N MET A 1 -11.71 -11.54 -24.37
CA MET A 1 -12.39 -11.50 -25.70
C MET A 1 -11.82 -10.34 -26.50
N LYS A 2 -11.35 -10.58 -27.73
CA LYS A 2 -10.98 -9.50 -28.67
C LYS A 2 -12.24 -8.98 -29.37
N LYS A 3 -12.34 -7.67 -29.63
CA LYS A 3 -13.52 -7.08 -30.27
C LYS A 3 -13.50 -7.39 -31.78
N LYS A 4 -14.67 -7.43 -32.43
CA LYS A 4 -14.80 -7.74 -33.87
C LYS A 4 -13.89 -6.85 -34.75
N TRP A 5 -13.80 -5.56 -34.43
CA TRP A 5 -12.92 -4.61 -35.13
C TRP A 5 -11.43 -4.80 -34.83
N ASP A 6 -11.06 -5.39 -33.68
CA ASP A 6 -9.67 -5.76 -33.36
C ASP A 6 -9.19 -6.95 -34.22
N LEU A 7 -10.12 -7.75 -34.74
CA LEU A 7 -9.85 -8.96 -35.52
C LEU A 7 -9.90 -8.71 -37.03
N SER A 8 -10.78 -7.83 -37.51
CA SER A 8 -10.99 -7.59 -38.94
C SER A 8 -10.13 -6.48 -39.53
N GLY A 9 -9.70 -5.49 -38.73
CA GLY A 9 -8.92 -4.34 -39.21
C GLY A 9 -9.63 -3.43 -40.20
N ARG A 10 -10.93 -3.66 -40.48
CA ARG A 10 -11.72 -2.87 -41.44
C ARG A 10 -12.29 -1.61 -40.77
N ASP A 11 -12.24 -0.50 -41.48
CA ASP A 11 -12.78 0.78 -40.99
C ASP A 11 -14.29 0.73 -40.76
N GLU A 12 -15.02 -0.10 -41.51
CA GLU A 12 -16.46 -0.33 -41.34
C GLU A 12 -16.79 -0.94 -39.97
N ASP A 13 -16.11 -2.02 -39.58
CA ASP A 13 -16.33 -2.68 -38.29
C ASP A 13 -15.99 -1.75 -37.10
N LYS A 14 -15.03 -0.83 -37.30
CA LYS A 14 -14.67 0.20 -36.31
C LYS A 14 -15.72 1.32 -36.23
N ARG A 15 -16.33 1.70 -37.36
CA ARG A 15 -17.44 2.67 -37.39
C ARG A 15 -18.68 2.10 -36.69
N GLU A 16 -19.07 0.86 -37.03
CA GLU A 16 -20.19 0.16 -36.38
C GLU A 16 -20.02 0.09 -34.85
N TYR A 17 -18.83 -0.28 -34.38
CA TYR A 17 -18.54 -0.31 -32.96
C TYR A 17 -18.67 1.07 -32.29
N ARG A 18 -18.18 2.13 -32.95
CA ARG A 18 -18.27 3.50 -32.41
C ARG A 18 -19.70 3.99 -32.31
N GLU A 19 -20.52 3.69 -33.32
CA GLU A 19 -21.94 4.05 -33.32
C GLU A 19 -22.69 3.30 -32.21
N ALA A 20 -22.53 1.98 -32.12
CA ALA A 20 -23.13 1.18 -31.04
C ALA A 20 -22.67 1.64 -29.65
N ASN A 21 -21.38 1.97 -29.48
CA ASN A 21 -20.87 2.49 -28.21
C ASN A 21 -21.42 3.89 -27.88
N LYS A 22 -21.60 4.74 -28.89
CA LYS A 22 -22.22 6.06 -28.73
C LYS A 22 -23.68 5.92 -28.31
N GLU A 23 -24.43 5.04 -28.96
CA GLU A 23 -25.83 4.75 -28.61
C GLU A 23 -25.95 4.17 -27.21
N SER A 24 -25.10 3.20 -26.86
CA SER A 24 -25.03 2.63 -25.50
C SER A 24 -24.71 3.70 -24.45
N THR A 25 -23.70 4.52 -24.71
CA THR A 25 -23.33 5.63 -23.81
C THR A 25 -24.48 6.63 -23.67
N LYS A 26 -25.18 6.95 -24.76
CA LYS A 26 -26.35 7.84 -24.75
C LYS A 26 -27.50 7.24 -23.96
N ALA A 27 -27.81 5.96 -24.14
CA ALA A 27 -28.84 5.26 -23.39
C ALA A 27 -28.53 5.25 -21.88
N VAL A 28 -27.28 4.97 -21.50
CA VAL A 28 -26.83 5.04 -20.10
C VAL A 28 -26.95 6.45 -19.55
N ALA A 29 -26.58 7.48 -20.33
CA ALA A 29 -26.70 8.87 -19.91
C ALA A 29 -28.17 9.28 -19.69
N ILE A 30 -29.07 8.87 -20.59
CA ILE A 30 -30.52 9.11 -20.46
C ILE A 30 -31.09 8.41 -19.22
N ALA A 31 -30.74 7.13 -19.01
CA ALA A 31 -31.19 6.37 -17.85
C ALA A 31 -30.71 7.01 -16.54
N LYS A 32 -29.44 7.42 -16.47
CA LYS A 32 -28.88 8.13 -15.31
C LYS A 32 -29.55 9.48 -15.08
N ALA A 33 -29.81 10.24 -16.14
CA ALA A 33 -30.49 11.53 -16.03
C ALA A 33 -31.91 11.36 -15.48
N LYS A 34 -32.65 10.35 -15.97
CA LYS A 34 -34.00 10.02 -15.50
C LYS A 34 -34.00 9.62 -14.01
N GLU A 35 -33.11 8.72 -13.61
CA GLU A 35 -32.97 8.33 -12.20
C GLU A 35 -32.62 9.53 -11.30
N LEU A 36 -31.71 10.39 -11.76
CA LEU A 36 -31.30 11.56 -11.01
C LEU A 36 -32.43 12.59 -10.87
N GLU A 37 -33.23 12.77 -11.92
CA GLU A 37 -34.41 13.64 -11.90
C GLU A 37 -35.44 13.19 -10.85
N GLU A 38 -35.71 11.88 -10.76
CA GLU A 38 -36.61 11.33 -9.74
C GLU A 38 -36.06 11.52 -8.31
N VAL A 39 -34.74 11.37 -8.13
CA VAL A 39 -34.09 11.69 -6.85
C VAL A 39 -34.24 13.17 -6.51
N TYR A 40 -34.10 14.09 -7.48
CA TYR A 40 -34.29 15.53 -7.22
C TYR A 40 -35.73 15.86 -6.84
N LYS A 41 -36.73 15.28 -7.51
CA LYS A 41 -38.15 15.45 -7.14
C LYS A 41 -38.43 14.98 -5.71
N GLU A 42 -37.85 13.85 -5.32
CA GLU A 42 -37.97 13.36 -3.94
C GLU A 42 -37.29 14.30 -2.94
N LEU A 43 -36.15 14.88 -3.29
CA LEU A 43 -35.42 15.83 -2.44
C LEU A 43 -36.16 17.16 -2.20
N GLU A 44 -37.06 17.55 -3.11
CA GLU A 44 -37.93 18.74 -2.95
C GLU A 44 -39.07 18.52 -1.94
N THR A 45 -39.26 17.28 -1.46
CA THR A 45 -40.23 16.96 -0.40
C THR A 45 -39.62 17.11 1.00
N PRO A 46 -40.44 17.36 2.05
CA PRO A 46 -39.97 17.36 3.44
C PRO A 46 -39.30 16.05 3.87
N GLU A 47 -39.74 14.91 3.31
CA GLU A 47 -39.13 13.60 3.51
C GLU A 47 -37.74 13.50 2.84
N GLY A 48 -37.58 14.16 1.69
CA GLY A 48 -36.35 14.30 0.93
C GLY A 48 -35.24 15.07 1.65
N GLU A 49 -35.59 16.08 2.44
CA GLU A 49 -34.61 16.81 3.27
C GLU A 49 -33.89 15.86 4.24
N LYS A 50 -34.61 14.93 4.87
CA LYS A 50 -33.97 13.91 5.73
C LYS A 50 -33.09 12.94 4.94
N LYS A 51 -33.35 12.76 3.64
CA LYS A 51 -32.56 11.89 2.76
C LYS A 51 -31.23 12.53 2.37
N ILE A 52 -31.19 13.83 2.05
CA ILE A 52 -29.94 14.53 1.74
C ILE A 52 -28.98 14.50 2.94
N TYR A 53 -29.49 14.73 4.15
CA TYR A 53 -28.69 14.65 5.38
C TYR A 53 -28.14 13.24 5.63
N ARG A 54 -28.92 12.19 5.36
CA ARG A 54 -28.47 10.78 5.45
C ARG A 54 -27.36 10.48 4.44
N ILE A 55 -27.50 10.92 3.19
CA ILE A 55 -26.50 10.72 2.13
C ILE A 55 -25.19 11.46 2.48
N ALA A 56 -25.28 12.72 2.91
CA ALA A 56 -24.13 13.51 3.32
C ALA A 56 -23.39 12.86 4.50
N LYS A 57 -24.13 12.41 5.53
CA LYS A 57 -23.56 11.73 6.69
C LYS A 57 -22.89 10.39 6.33
N ALA A 58 -23.47 9.62 5.41
CA ALA A 58 -22.86 8.37 4.95
C ALA A 58 -21.55 8.62 4.19
N ARG A 59 -21.48 9.67 3.36
CA ARG A 59 -20.25 10.07 2.67
C ARG A 59 -19.16 10.52 3.63
N ASP A 60 -19.50 11.37 4.59
CA ASP A 60 -18.58 11.82 5.64
C ASP A 60 -18.02 10.64 6.45
N LEU A 61 -18.86 9.66 6.79
CA LEU A 61 -18.40 8.46 7.49
C LEU A 61 -17.48 7.59 6.61
N ALA A 62 -17.78 7.44 5.33
CA ALA A 62 -16.95 6.66 4.40
C ALA A 62 -15.58 7.31 4.12
N SER A 63 -15.45 8.63 4.28
CA SER A 63 -14.18 9.36 4.15
C SER A 63 -13.28 9.29 5.39
N LYS A 64 -13.74 8.70 6.50
CA LYS A 64 -12.97 8.65 7.75
C LYS A 64 -12.25 7.30 7.86
N ASP A 65 -10.92 7.35 8.02
CA ASP A 65 -10.07 6.16 8.24
C ASP A 65 -10.45 5.38 9.52
N LEU A 66 -11.01 6.09 10.50
CA LEU A 66 -11.50 5.54 11.76
C LEU A 66 -12.99 5.87 11.89
N THR A 67 -13.85 4.95 11.47
CA THR A 67 -15.32 5.11 11.60
C THR A 67 -15.82 4.91 13.02
N HIS A 68 -15.09 4.12 13.82
CA HIS A 68 -15.34 3.88 15.23
C HIS A 68 -14.03 4.07 15.98
N ILE A 69 -13.93 5.11 16.81
CA ILE A 69 -12.91 5.13 17.86
C ILE A 69 -13.23 3.94 18.77
N ARG A 70 -12.34 2.94 18.77
CA ARG A 70 -12.37 1.88 19.79
C ARG A 70 -12.24 2.59 21.13
N GLN A 71 -13.35 2.61 21.85
CA GLN A 71 -13.51 3.14 23.20
C GLN A 71 -12.19 3.07 23.98
N VAL A 72 -11.60 4.22 24.27
CA VAL A 72 -10.39 4.30 25.08
C VAL A 72 -10.81 4.02 26.51
N LYS A 73 -10.26 2.96 27.11
CA LYS A 73 -10.57 2.57 28.49
C LYS A 73 -9.50 3.09 29.45
N ASN A 74 -9.93 3.49 30.64
CA ASN A 74 -9.01 3.74 31.74
C ASN A 74 -8.40 2.42 32.25
N CYS A 75 -7.50 2.53 33.22
CA CYS A 75 -6.89 1.39 33.92
C CYS A 75 -7.91 0.42 34.54
N ASP A 76 -9.08 0.93 34.97
CA ASP A 76 -10.17 0.12 35.53
C ASP A 76 -11.08 -0.53 34.47
N GLY A 77 -10.77 -0.37 33.18
CA GLY A 77 -11.55 -0.94 32.08
C GLY A 77 -12.81 -0.15 31.72
N LEU A 78 -13.03 1.03 32.31
CA LEU A 78 -14.15 1.93 32.03
C LEU A 78 -13.89 2.76 30.78
N VAL A 79 -14.92 2.89 29.94
CA VAL A 79 -14.85 3.65 28.69
C VAL A 79 -14.85 5.15 28.97
N LEU A 80 -13.79 5.82 28.53
CA LEU A 80 -13.66 7.27 28.58
C LEU A 80 -14.43 7.91 27.42
N ARG A 81 -15.29 8.87 27.75
CA ARG A 81 -16.09 9.65 26.78
C ARG A 81 -15.64 11.10 26.68
N ASP A 82 -14.98 11.60 27.71
CA ASP A 82 -14.47 12.96 27.78
C ASP A 82 -13.12 13.07 27.04
N GLU A 83 -12.96 14.14 26.25
CA GLU A 83 -11.78 14.33 25.40
C GLU A 83 -10.50 14.54 26.21
N ASN A 84 -10.57 15.29 27.32
CA ASN A 84 -9.42 15.54 28.18
C ASN A 84 -9.00 14.28 28.94
N ALA A 85 -9.97 13.46 29.35
CA ALA A 85 -9.73 12.15 29.94
C ALA A 85 -9.04 11.20 28.94
N VAL A 86 -9.49 11.18 27.68
CA VAL A 86 -8.85 10.39 26.61
C VAL A 86 -7.41 10.84 26.38
N LYS A 87 -7.14 12.15 26.26
CA LYS A 87 -5.78 12.69 26.11
C LYS A 87 -4.88 12.32 27.29
N THR A 88 -5.41 12.42 28.51
CA THR A 88 -4.69 12.04 29.73
C THR A 88 -4.36 10.55 29.74
N ARG A 89 -5.32 9.69 29.36
CA ARG A 89 -5.10 8.25 29.27
C ARG A 89 -4.04 7.88 28.23
N TRP A 90 -4.04 8.56 27.07
CA TRP A 90 -2.99 8.41 26.06
C TRP A 90 -1.61 8.79 26.59
N ARG A 91 -1.51 9.93 27.29
CA ARG A 91 -0.27 10.38 27.92
C ARG A 91 0.25 9.35 28.93
N GLU A 92 -0.62 8.83 29.80
CA GLU A 92 -0.26 7.79 30.77
C GLU A 92 0.23 6.51 30.08
N TYR A 93 -0.51 6.03 29.07
CA TYR A 93 -0.15 4.82 28.33
C TYR A 93 1.24 4.94 27.69
N PHE A 94 1.52 6.04 26.98
CA PHE A 94 2.82 6.24 26.34
C PHE A 94 3.95 6.48 27.35
N ASN A 95 3.66 7.12 28.48
CA ASN A 95 4.65 7.29 29.55
C ASN A 95 5.10 5.92 30.08
N THR A 96 4.15 5.04 30.39
CA THR A 96 4.46 3.65 30.80
C THR A 96 5.18 2.90 29.68
N LEU A 97 4.64 2.90 28.46
CA LEU A 97 5.21 2.14 27.33
C LEU A 97 6.65 2.53 27.00
N LEU A 98 7.01 3.82 27.13
CA LEU A 98 8.32 4.33 26.73
C LEU A 98 9.34 4.35 27.88
N ASN A 99 8.88 4.41 29.13
CA ASN A 99 9.78 4.57 30.29
C ASN A 99 9.81 3.35 31.22
N GLU A 100 8.88 2.40 31.10
CA GLU A 100 8.94 1.16 31.84
C GLU A 100 9.98 0.23 31.20
N GLU A 101 11.08 0.00 31.92
CA GLU A 101 12.11 -0.94 31.49
C GLU A 101 11.55 -2.36 31.60
N ASN A 102 11.07 -2.89 30.47
CA ASN A 102 10.56 -4.25 30.42
C ASN A 102 11.70 -5.23 30.74
N PRO A 103 11.48 -6.31 31.52
CA PRO A 103 12.51 -7.29 31.82
C PRO A 103 13.05 -7.84 30.50
N ARG A 104 14.30 -7.50 30.18
CA ARG A 104 14.99 -8.10 29.05
C ARG A 104 15.52 -9.44 29.54
N GLU A 105 15.16 -10.52 28.87
CA GLU A 105 15.95 -11.75 28.99
C GLU A 105 17.39 -11.35 28.68
N ALA A 106 18.30 -11.60 29.63
CA ALA A 106 19.71 -11.41 29.40
C ALA A 106 20.07 -12.29 28.20
N VAL A 107 20.31 -11.66 27.05
CA VAL A 107 20.87 -12.36 25.91
C VAL A 107 22.23 -12.83 26.40
N GLU A 108 22.38 -14.15 26.57
CA GLU A 108 23.69 -14.71 26.88
C GLU A 108 24.68 -14.15 25.87
N GLU A 109 25.76 -13.58 26.38
CA GLU A 109 26.85 -13.06 25.59
C GLU A 109 27.47 -14.27 24.87
N ARG A 110 26.91 -14.61 23.70
CA ARG A 110 27.44 -15.68 22.88
C ARG A 110 28.80 -15.21 22.39
N GLU A 111 29.75 -16.14 22.38
CA GLU A 111 31.01 -15.88 21.71
C GLU A 111 30.72 -15.37 20.29
N PRO A 112 31.45 -14.36 19.81
CA PRO A 112 31.36 -13.92 18.42
C PRO A 112 31.38 -15.16 17.54
N ASN A 113 30.51 -15.24 16.53
CA ASN A 113 30.57 -16.33 15.57
C ASN A 113 31.99 -16.37 14.98
N GLN A 114 32.85 -17.25 15.49
CA GLN A 114 34.18 -17.56 14.94
C GLN A 114 34.05 -18.40 13.66
N GLY A 115 32.91 -18.29 12.97
CA GLY A 115 32.68 -18.99 11.73
C GLY A 115 33.58 -18.41 10.66
N ILE A 116 34.25 -19.28 9.92
CA ILE A 116 34.92 -18.93 8.67
C ILE A 116 33.87 -18.26 7.78
N VAL A 117 34.03 -16.96 7.54
CA VAL A 117 33.14 -16.22 6.65
C VAL A 117 33.46 -16.67 5.23
N ARG A 118 32.51 -17.39 4.61
CA ARG A 118 32.65 -17.85 3.22
C ARG A 118 32.76 -16.63 2.29
N GLU A 119 33.66 -16.71 1.31
CA GLU A 119 33.73 -15.69 0.24
C GLU A 119 32.41 -15.60 -0.52
N ILE A 120 32.09 -14.39 -0.99
CA ILE A 120 30.91 -14.14 -1.80
C ILE A 120 31.13 -14.72 -3.21
N GLU A 121 30.35 -15.73 -3.59
CA GLU A 121 30.44 -16.30 -4.93
C GLU A 121 29.53 -15.57 -5.93
N ARG A 122 29.91 -15.65 -7.22
CA ARG A 122 29.11 -15.08 -8.32
C ARG A 122 27.72 -15.72 -8.41
N SER A 123 27.60 -17.00 -8.06
CA SER A 123 26.35 -17.75 -7.95
C SER A 123 25.39 -17.12 -6.93
N ASP A 124 25.91 -16.68 -5.78
CA ASP A 124 25.13 -16.02 -4.73
C ASP A 124 24.54 -14.70 -5.22
N VAL A 125 25.38 -13.90 -5.89
CA VAL A 125 24.99 -12.58 -6.46
C VAL A 125 24.03 -12.72 -7.63
N LYS A 126 24.02 -13.85 -8.34
CA LYS A 126 23.03 -14.15 -9.36
C LYS A 126 21.70 -14.59 -8.74
N LEU A 127 21.76 -15.45 -7.72
CA LEU A 127 20.57 -16.02 -7.09
C LEU A 127 19.77 -14.95 -6.34
N ALA A 128 20.43 -14.10 -5.55
CA ALA A 128 19.74 -13.15 -4.68
C ALA A 128 18.81 -12.19 -5.46
N PRO A 129 19.25 -11.43 -6.48
CA PRO A 129 18.38 -10.57 -7.27
C PRO A 129 17.28 -11.33 -8.01
N SER A 130 17.59 -12.54 -8.51
CA SER A 130 16.60 -13.37 -9.22
C SER A 130 15.44 -13.81 -8.32
N SER A 131 15.72 -14.03 -7.02
CA SER A 131 14.73 -14.45 -6.02
C SER A 131 13.82 -13.32 -5.54
N MET A 132 14.24 -12.05 -5.73
CA MET A 132 13.49 -10.89 -5.27
C MET A 132 12.29 -10.60 -6.17
N LYS A 133 11.15 -10.23 -5.59
CA LYS A 133 9.97 -9.81 -6.36
C LYS A 133 10.16 -8.41 -6.93
N ASN A 134 9.55 -8.16 -8.08
CA ASN A 134 9.45 -6.81 -8.66
C ASN A 134 8.52 -5.93 -7.80
N GLY A 135 8.70 -4.60 -7.87
CA GLY A 135 7.93 -3.61 -7.13
C GLY A 135 8.32 -3.49 -5.66
N LYS A 136 9.54 -3.91 -5.28
CA LYS A 136 10.08 -3.67 -3.95
C LYS A 136 10.52 -2.22 -3.80
N ALA A 137 10.38 -1.68 -2.59
CA ALA A 137 10.85 -0.34 -2.27
C ALA A 137 12.37 -0.24 -2.51
N THR A 138 12.79 0.87 -3.11
CA THR A 138 14.20 1.15 -3.38
C THR A 138 14.92 1.52 -2.10
N GLY A 139 16.22 1.24 -2.04
CA GLY A 139 17.08 1.74 -0.97
C GLY A 139 17.36 3.24 -1.12
N PRO A 140 18.25 3.79 -0.30
CA PRO A 140 18.73 5.18 -0.41
C PRO A 140 19.38 5.50 -1.77
N ASP A 141 19.84 4.48 -2.48
CA ASP A 141 20.38 4.58 -3.85
C ASP A 141 19.30 4.90 -4.89
N GLY A 142 18.02 4.70 -4.58
CA GLY A 142 16.91 4.90 -5.50
C GLY A 142 16.87 3.90 -6.66
N ILE A 143 17.65 2.81 -6.60
CA ILE A 143 17.77 1.86 -7.70
C ILE A 143 16.81 0.68 -7.49
N PRO A 144 15.85 0.44 -8.39
CA PRO A 144 14.93 -0.69 -8.29
C PRO A 144 15.62 -2.01 -8.68
N ILE A 145 15.13 -3.13 -8.14
CA ILE A 145 15.70 -4.46 -8.42
C ILE A 145 15.58 -4.86 -9.89
N GLU A 146 14.59 -4.32 -10.58
CA GLU A 146 14.35 -4.46 -12.01
C GLU A 146 15.52 -3.93 -12.84
N ALA A 147 16.17 -2.84 -12.40
CA ALA A 147 17.34 -2.30 -13.08
C ALA A 147 18.52 -3.27 -12.99
N TRP A 148 18.70 -3.92 -11.85
CA TRP A 148 19.74 -4.96 -11.71
C TRP A 148 19.43 -6.20 -12.53
N LYS A 149 18.17 -6.62 -12.59
CA LYS A 149 17.74 -7.77 -13.41
C LYS A 149 17.86 -7.51 -14.91
N SER A 150 17.59 -6.28 -15.37
CA SER A 150 17.65 -5.94 -16.80
C SER A 150 19.07 -5.92 -17.35
N LEU A 151 20.07 -5.70 -16.49
CA LEU A 151 21.50 -5.75 -16.85
C LEU A 151 22.04 -7.17 -17.04
N GLY A 152 21.29 -8.22 -16.68
CA GLY A 152 21.67 -9.61 -16.92
C GLY A 152 23.04 -9.97 -16.31
N GLU A 153 23.88 -10.66 -17.07
CA GLU A 153 25.20 -11.12 -16.61
C GLU A 153 26.17 -9.97 -16.30
N ASP A 154 26.08 -8.85 -17.04
CA ASP A 154 26.93 -7.68 -16.79
C ASP A 154 26.59 -7.03 -15.44
N GLY A 155 25.30 -7.02 -15.07
CA GLY A 155 24.83 -6.56 -13.76
C GLY A 155 25.32 -7.45 -12.62
N VAL A 156 25.31 -8.77 -12.82
CA VAL A 156 25.85 -9.73 -11.85
C VAL A 156 27.36 -9.53 -11.66
N ASP A 157 28.10 -9.34 -12.75
CA ASP A 157 29.55 -9.08 -12.70
C ASP A 157 29.89 -7.80 -11.93
N LEU A 158 29.15 -6.73 -12.20
CA LEU A 158 29.34 -5.44 -11.54
C LEU A 158 29.08 -5.56 -10.04
N LEU A 159 27.93 -6.13 -9.66
CA LEU A 159 27.56 -6.32 -8.25
C LEU A 159 28.55 -7.23 -7.53
N TRP A 160 28.98 -8.32 -8.16
CA TRP A 160 29.93 -9.25 -7.54
C TRP A 160 31.29 -8.59 -7.29
N ARG A 161 31.82 -7.82 -8.26
CA ARG A 161 33.08 -7.08 -8.07
C ARG A 161 32.97 -6.03 -6.96
N MET A 162 31.86 -5.30 -6.90
CA MET A 162 31.62 -4.30 -5.86
C MET A 162 31.54 -4.95 -4.46
N LEU A 163 30.71 -6.00 -4.32
CA LEU A 163 30.54 -6.70 -3.05
C LEU A 163 31.83 -7.38 -2.60
N LYS A 164 32.58 -8.01 -3.51
CA LYS A 164 33.87 -8.62 -3.23
C LYS A 164 34.87 -7.60 -2.71
N ARG A 165 34.94 -6.41 -3.32
CA ARG A 165 35.82 -5.33 -2.88
C ARG A 165 35.47 -4.85 -1.46
N VAL A 166 34.18 -4.60 -1.20
CA VAL A 166 33.72 -4.17 0.13
C VAL A 166 34.01 -5.24 1.18
N PHE A 167 33.80 -6.51 0.83
CA PHE A 167 34.11 -7.64 1.70
C PHE A 167 35.60 -7.71 2.04
N GLU A 168 36.47 -7.63 1.04
CA GLU A 168 37.93 -7.62 1.24
C GLU A 168 38.41 -6.42 2.08
N GLU A 169 37.85 -5.23 1.86
CA GLU A 169 38.17 -4.02 2.64
C GLU A 169 37.72 -4.18 4.11
N ALA A 170 36.53 -4.72 4.35
CA ALA A 170 36.02 -4.96 5.70
C ALA A 170 36.82 -6.02 6.46
N THR A 171 37.23 -7.10 5.81
CA THR A 171 38.06 -8.15 6.43
C THR A 171 39.49 -7.68 6.72
N ARG A 172 40.01 -6.69 5.98
CA ARG A 172 41.34 -6.08 6.26
C ARG A 172 41.36 -5.13 7.46
N MET A 173 40.20 -4.67 7.93
CA MET A 173 40.07 -3.72 9.04
C MET A 173 39.89 -4.40 10.41
N GLN A 174 39.83 -5.74 10.45
CA GLN A 174 39.81 -6.54 11.68
C GLN A 174 41.23 -7.02 12.02
#